data_AF-M1BRR8-F1
#
_entry.id   AF-M1BRR8-F1
#
_cell.length_a   1.000
_cell.length_b   1.000
_cell.length_c   1.000
_cell.angle_alpha   90.00
_cell.angle_beta   90.00
_cell.angle_gamma   90.00
#
_symmetry.space_group_name_H-M   'P 1'
#
loop_
_entity.id
_entity.type
_entity.pdbx_description
1 polymer ?
#
loop_
_entity_poly.entity_id
_entity_poly.type
_entity_poly.pdbx_seq_one_letter_code
_entity_poly.pdbx_strand_id
1 'polypeptide(L)'
;MNKWEVFSGILSNNASFNPDFYNWNRVKIRYCDGASFSGDAKFYNGTSLLYFRGQRIWQAIILDLLPKGLGNAKKAMLSGCSAGGLATFLHCDNFTSYLPKNASVKCLSDAGFFLDERDIALNHTMRSFYEDLITLQGVEPNLNQNCTSTLYYPHLCFFPQYALPYIETPFFILNSAYDVYQFHHILVPPSSDPRRHWDHCKLNVTACDASQLNILQG
;
A
#
# COMPACT_ATOMS: atom_id res chain seq x y z
N MET A 1 10.43 25.75 -0.32
CA MET A 1 9.86 24.55 0.33
C MET A 1 10.72 24.22 1.54
N ASN A 2 10.14 24.20 2.74
CA ASN A 2 10.85 23.74 3.93
C ASN A 2 11.31 22.30 3.70
N LYS A 3 12.61 22.04 3.88
CA LYS A 3 13.24 20.72 3.65
C LYS A 3 12.84 19.68 4.71
N TRP A 4 12.01 20.05 5.67
CA TRP A 4 11.71 19.25 6.85
C TRP A 4 10.25 18.79 6.82
N GLU A 5 10.08 17.48 6.88
CA GLU A 5 8.78 16.82 6.99
C GLU A 5 8.29 16.90 8.43
N VAL A 6 7.04 17.31 8.65
CA VAL A 6 6.48 17.36 10.00
C VAL A 6 6.07 15.94 10.42
N PHE A 7 6.55 15.50 11.58
CA PHE A 7 6.12 14.25 12.19
C PHE A 7 4.88 14.49 13.07
N SER A 8 3.77 13.84 12.70
CA SER A 8 2.47 13.92 13.36
C SER A 8 1.89 12.51 13.58
N GLY A 9 0.78 12.42 14.32
CA GLY A 9 0.12 11.14 14.62
C GLY A 9 1.10 10.13 15.23
N ILE A 10 1.17 8.93 14.68
CA ILE A 10 2.05 7.84 15.12
C ILE A 10 3.56 8.17 15.03
N LEU A 11 3.94 9.23 14.30
CA LEU A 11 5.31 9.74 14.24
C LEU A 11 5.56 10.91 15.20
N SER A 12 4.53 11.45 15.85
CA SER A 12 4.72 12.55 16.80
C SER A 12 5.62 12.13 17.97
N ASN A 13 6.46 13.05 18.48
CA ASN A 13 7.18 12.88 19.74
C ASN A 13 6.41 13.41 20.96
N ASN A 14 5.18 13.88 20.77
CA ASN A 14 4.33 14.31 21.86
C ASN A 14 3.48 13.12 22.35
N ALA A 15 3.68 12.71 23.61
CA ALA A 15 2.98 11.59 24.21
C ALA A 15 1.45 11.77 24.28
N SER A 16 0.94 13.00 24.27
CA SER A 16 -0.51 13.25 24.20
C SER A 16 -1.12 12.89 22.84
N PHE A 17 -0.31 12.89 21.76
CA PHE A 17 -0.75 12.50 20.41
C PHE A 17 -0.26 11.09 20.01
N ASN A 18 0.82 10.61 20.63
CA ASN A 18 1.45 9.32 20.34
C ASN A 18 1.84 8.61 21.64
N PRO A 19 0.87 8.13 22.45
CA PRO A 19 1.16 7.61 23.78
C PRO A 19 2.09 6.40 23.77
N ASP A 20 2.03 5.57 22.71
CA ASP A 20 2.75 4.30 22.64
C ASP A 20 4.16 4.42 22.05
N PHE A 21 4.37 5.33 21.08
CA PHE A 21 5.59 5.36 20.27
C PHE A 21 6.34 6.71 20.29
N TYR A 22 5.93 7.68 21.12
CA TYR A 22 6.50 9.04 21.09
C TYR A 22 8.03 9.10 21.24
N ASN A 23 8.62 8.13 21.97
CA ASN A 23 10.06 8.06 22.24
C ASN A 23 10.82 7.09 21.31
N TRP A 24 10.18 6.54 20.28
CA TRP A 24 10.85 5.66 19.32
C TRP A 24 11.71 6.45 18.32
N ASN A 25 12.68 5.75 17.71
CA ASN A 25 13.32 6.24 16.49
C ASN A 25 12.28 6.27 15.36
N ARG A 26 12.27 7.36 14.58
CA ARG A 26 11.22 7.62 13.58
C ARG A 26 11.85 7.95 12.24
N VAL A 27 11.34 7.30 11.20
CA VAL A 27 11.77 7.50 9.82
C VAL A 27 10.53 7.65 8.95
N LYS A 28 10.52 8.64 8.06
CA LYS A 28 9.50 8.80 7.04
C LYS A 28 10.14 8.65 5.66
N ILE A 29 9.72 7.61 4.95
CA ILE A 29 10.15 7.33 3.58
C ILE A 29 9.23 8.10 2.63
N ARG A 30 9.80 8.94 1.76
CA ARG A 30 9.03 9.71 0.78
C ARG A 30 8.65 8.82 -0.40
N TYR A 31 7.37 8.76 -0.71
CA TYR A 31 6.85 8.03 -1.87
C TYR A 31 7.18 8.77 -3.16
N CYS A 32 7.95 8.14 -4.05
CA CYS A 32 8.40 8.76 -5.30
C CYS A 32 8.56 7.78 -6.46
N ASP A 33 8.11 6.53 -6.32
CA ASP A 33 8.30 5.49 -7.33
C ASP A 33 7.03 5.16 -8.13
N GLY A 34 5.85 5.32 -7.52
CA GLY A 34 4.57 5.10 -8.21
C GLY A 34 4.06 3.65 -8.23
N ALA A 35 4.71 2.71 -7.53
CA ALA A 35 4.26 1.33 -7.41
C ALA A 35 4.49 0.77 -6.00
N SER A 36 4.17 1.53 -4.95
CA SER A 36 4.29 1.04 -3.56
C SER A 36 5.68 0.44 -3.24
N PHE A 37 6.73 1.05 -3.80
CA PHE A 37 8.11 0.62 -3.69
C PHE A 37 8.45 -0.75 -4.29
N SER A 38 7.68 -1.29 -5.24
CA SER A 38 7.92 -2.63 -5.81
C SER A 38 8.41 -2.66 -7.25
N GLY A 39 8.43 -1.53 -7.96
CA GLY A 39 8.88 -1.48 -9.36
C GLY A 39 10.41 -1.49 -9.52
N ASP A 40 10.91 -2.22 -10.53
CA ASP A 40 12.29 -2.09 -11.04
C ASP A 40 12.38 -2.26 -12.57
N ALA A 41 11.96 -1.24 -13.31
CA ALA A 41 11.99 -1.26 -14.77
C ALA A 41 12.55 0.03 -15.39
N LYS A 42 13.04 -0.09 -16.61
CA LYS A 42 13.32 1.05 -17.50
C LYS A 42 12.32 1.00 -18.63
N PHE A 43 11.64 2.10 -18.89
CA PHE A 43 10.68 2.19 -19.99
C PHE A 43 11.03 3.34 -20.91
N TYR A 44 11.25 3.05 -22.20
CA TYR A 44 11.47 4.08 -23.21
C TYR A 44 10.17 4.37 -23.94
N ASN A 45 9.63 5.58 -23.79
CA ASN A 45 8.35 5.96 -24.39
C ASN A 45 8.49 6.51 -25.83
N GLY A 46 9.65 6.34 -26.47
CA GLY A 46 9.97 6.92 -27.77
C GLY A 46 10.67 8.29 -27.72
N THR A 47 10.56 9.02 -26.60
CA THR A 47 11.19 10.35 -26.41
C THR A 47 12.06 10.44 -25.17
N SER A 48 11.68 9.75 -24.10
CA SER A 48 12.31 9.81 -22.79
C SER A 48 12.43 8.42 -22.20
N LEU A 49 13.50 8.21 -21.44
CA LEU A 49 13.69 7.02 -20.63
C LEU A 49 13.15 7.27 -19.23
N LEU A 50 12.10 6.55 -18.87
CA LEU A 50 11.50 6.55 -17.54
C LEU A 50 12.15 5.47 -16.68
N TYR A 51 12.35 5.79 -15.39
CA TYR A 51 12.99 4.93 -14.41
C TYR A 51 12.01 4.64 -13.28
N PHE A 52 11.50 3.41 -13.24
CA PHE A 52 10.71 2.92 -12.11
C PHE A 52 11.66 2.17 -11.17
N ARG A 53 11.87 2.72 -9.97
CA ARG A 53 12.97 2.31 -9.07
C ARG A 53 12.50 2.05 -7.64
N GLY A 54 11.22 1.78 -7.45
CA GLY A 54 10.63 1.52 -6.13
C GLY A 54 11.43 0.51 -5.31
N GLN A 55 11.69 -0.67 -5.88
CA GLN A 55 12.41 -1.74 -5.17
C GLN A 55 13.83 -1.31 -4.78
N ARG A 56 14.52 -0.60 -5.68
CA ARG A 56 15.90 -0.13 -5.43
C ARG A 56 15.94 0.98 -4.39
N ILE A 57 14.97 1.89 -4.42
CA ILE A 57 14.84 2.98 -3.45
C ILE A 57 14.57 2.39 -2.06
N TRP A 58 13.65 1.42 -1.97
CA TRP A 58 13.38 0.69 -0.74
C TRP A 58 14.64 0.05 -0.17
N GLN A 59 15.33 -0.76 -0.96
CA GLN A 59 16.54 -1.45 -0.53
C GLN A 59 17.64 -0.46 -0.09
N ALA A 60 17.88 0.60 -0.88
CA ALA A 60 18.89 1.59 -0.56
C ALA A 60 18.62 2.29 0.79
N ILE A 61 17.35 2.61 1.07
CA ILE A 61 16.96 3.26 2.32
C ILE A 61 17.14 2.33 3.51
N ILE A 62 16.68 1.07 3.42
CA ILE A 62 16.84 0.11 4.53
C ILE A 62 18.32 -0.11 4.83
N LEU A 63 19.16 -0.34 3.79
CA LEU A 63 20.60 -0.54 3.95
C LEU A 63 21.31 0.68 4.57
N ASP A 64 20.88 1.91 4.26
CA ASP A 64 21.41 3.13 4.86
C ASP A 64 21.02 3.30 6.33
N LEU A 65 19.83 2.81 6.72
CA LEU A 65 19.32 2.89 8.09
C LEU A 65 19.93 1.84 9.02
N LEU A 66 20.32 0.67 8.49
CA LEU A 66 20.93 -0.42 9.27
C LEU A 66 22.10 0.05 10.16
N PRO A 67 23.17 0.70 9.64
CA PRO A 67 24.27 1.19 10.47
C PRO A 67 23.89 2.38 11.36
N LYS A 68 22.77 3.06 11.08
CA LYS A 68 22.26 4.20 11.86
C LYS A 68 21.41 3.78 13.06
N GLY A 69 21.38 2.48 13.36
CA GLY A 69 20.74 1.92 14.56
C GLY A 69 19.62 0.93 14.25
N LEU A 70 19.09 0.89 13.03
CA LEU A 70 18.04 -0.08 12.66
C LEU A 70 18.54 -1.52 12.81
N GLY A 71 19.81 -1.79 12.46
CA GLY A 71 20.42 -3.12 12.60
C GLY A 71 20.60 -3.59 14.06
N ASN A 72 20.39 -2.72 15.04
CA ASN A 72 20.43 -3.04 16.47
C ASN A 72 19.05 -2.93 17.14
N ALA A 73 17.98 -2.77 16.36
CA ALA A 73 16.64 -2.59 16.88
C ALA A 73 16.16 -3.86 17.59
N LYS A 74 15.65 -3.72 18.83
CA LYS A 74 14.95 -4.80 19.55
C LYS A 74 13.47 -4.89 19.17
N LYS A 75 12.91 -3.77 18.72
CA LYS A 75 11.53 -3.62 18.27
C LYS A 75 11.56 -2.74 17.02
N ALA A 76 10.83 -3.14 15.99
CA ALA A 76 10.68 -2.35 14.78
C ALA A 76 9.24 -2.45 14.28
N MET A 77 8.76 -1.37 13.67
CA MET A 77 7.43 -1.34 13.06
C MET A 77 7.54 -0.74 11.66
N LEU A 78 7.05 -1.48 10.67
CA LEU A 78 6.84 -0.93 9.33
C LEU A 78 5.40 -0.47 9.23
N SER A 79 5.18 0.82 8.98
CA SER A 79 3.83 1.37 8.84
C SER A 79 3.73 2.27 7.61
N GLY A 80 2.54 2.35 7.02
CA GLY A 80 2.27 3.25 5.91
C GLY A 80 0.78 3.48 5.69
N CYS A 81 0.46 4.56 4.97
CA CYS A 81 -0.90 4.97 4.65
C CYS A 81 -1.15 4.90 3.13
N SER A 82 -2.34 4.48 2.68
CA SER A 82 -2.72 4.39 1.26
C SER A 82 -1.73 3.53 0.45
N ALA A 83 -1.10 4.05 -0.61
CA ALA A 83 -0.05 3.33 -1.35
C ALA A 83 1.14 2.91 -0.45
N GLY A 84 1.45 3.69 0.60
CA GLY A 84 2.42 3.28 1.62
C GLY A 84 1.89 2.15 2.51
N GLY A 85 0.58 2.10 2.75
CA GLY A 85 -0.07 0.97 3.43
C GLY A 85 -0.02 -0.28 2.58
N LEU A 86 -0.25 -0.16 1.26
CA LEU A 86 -0.05 -1.24 0.31
C LEU A 86 1.40 -1.73 0.30
N ALA A 87 2.36 -0.80 0.32
CA ALA A 87 3.79 -1.15 0.41
C ALA A 87 4.11 -2.01 1.64
N THR A 88 3.40 -1.84 2.76
CA THR A 88 3.62 -2.71 3.93
C THR A 88 3.25 -4.17 3.64
N PHE A 89 2.19 -4.47 2.88
CA PHE A 89 1.90 -5.85 2.48
C PHE A 89 3.00 -6.45 1.61
N LEU A 90 3.57 -5.65 0.70
CA LEU A 90 4.57 -6.11 -0.26
C LEU A 90 5.95 -6.31 0.39
N HIS A 91 6.30 -5.49 1.39
CA HIS A 91 7.65 -5.42 1.93
C HIS A 91 7.80 -5.90 3.37
N CYS A 92 6.71 -6.31 4.04
CA CYS A 92 6.77 -6.64 5.48
C CYS A 92 7.80 -7.72 5.82
N ASP A 93 7.73 -8.88 5.18
CA ASP A 93 8.67 -9.98 5.47
C ASP A 93 10.09 -9.64 4.98
N ASN A 94 10.20 -8.92 3.86
CA ASN A 94 11.50 -8.42 3.39
C ASN A 94 12.14 -7.47 4.43
N PHE A 95 11.37 -6.55 5.01
CA PHE A 95 11.82 -5.66 6.08
C PHE A 95 12.27 -6.45 7.31
N THR A 96 11.47 -7.42 7.75
CA THR A 96 11.79 -8.31 8.87
C THR A 96 13.11 -9.05 8.63
N SER A 97 13.38 -9.49 7.40
CA SER A 97 14.60 -10.24 7.06
C SER A 97 15.91 -9.45 7.26
N TYR A 98 15.86 -8.11 7.25
CA TYR A 98 17.03 -7.25 7.50
C TYR A 98 17.36 -7.06 8.98
N LEU A 99 16.43 -7.40 9.88
CA LEU A 99 16.53 -7.11 11.30
C LEU A 99 17.11 -8.30 12.10
N PRO A 100 17.63 -8.05 13.32
CA PRO A 100 18.09 -9.12 14.19
C PRO A 100 17.02 -10.19 14.39
N LYS A 101 17.40 -11.46 14.39
CA LYS A 101 16.47 -12.60 14.56
C LYS A 101 15.66 -12.56 15.86
N ASN A 102 16.16 -11.86 16.88
CA ASN A 102 15.50 -11.68 18.18
C ASN A 102 14.72 -10.35 18.28
N ALA A 103 14.67 -9.55 17.22
CA ALA A 103 13.87 -8.34 17.17
C ALA A 103 12.38 -8.69 17.04
N SER A 104 11.53 -7.97 17.76
CA SER A 104 10.08 -8.04 17.55
C SER A 104 9.70 -7.07 16.43
N VAL A 105 9.30 -7.61 15.29
CA VAL A 105 8.90 -6.84 14.11
C VAL A 105 7.39 -6.97 13.92
N LYS A 106 6.73 -5.86 13.63
CA LYS A 106 5.30 -5.82 13.27
C LYS A 106 5.09 -4.90 12.07
N CYS A 107 4.08 -5.19 11.28
CA CYS A 107 3.68 -4.32 10.18
C CYS A 107 2.27 -3.77 10.42
N LEU A 108 2.03 -2.56 9.94
CA LEU A 108 0.74 -1.89 10.00
C LEU A 108 0.41 -1.26 8.66
N SER A 109 -0.72 -1.66 8.09
CA SER A 109 -1.29 -0.98 6.93
C SER A 109 -2.45 -0.10 7.36
N ASP A 110 -2.38 1.18 7.04
CA ASP A 110 -3.48 2.15 7.19
C ASP A 110 -4.05 2.49 5.81
N ALA A 111 -5.33 2.23 5.58
CA ALA A 111 -6.02 2.46 4.31
C ALA A 111 -5.31 1.85 3.07
N GLY A 112 -4.56 0.77 3.27
CA GLY A 112 -3.75 0.13 2.23
C GLY A 112 -4.34 -1.18 1.67
N PHE A 113 -5.45 -1.65 2.24
CA PHE A 113 -6.15 -2.85 1.77
C PHE A 113 -7.08 -2.54 0.59
N PHE A 114 -6.53 -2.45 -0.61
CA PHE A 114 -7.31 -2.31 -1.85
C PHE A 114 -7.86 -3.65 -2.30
N LEU A 115 -9.14 -3.70 -2.66
CA LEU A 115 -9.81 -4.91 -3.11
C LEU A 115 -9.79 -5.04 -4.64
N ASP A 116 -9.56 -6.25 -5.13
CA ASP A 116 -9.86 -6.64 -6.50
C ASP A 116 -11.32 -7.11 -6.57
N GLU A 117 -12.21 -6.12 -6.61
CA GLU A 117 -13.65 -6.26 -6.79
C GLU A 117 -14.08 -5.73 -8.15
N ARG A 118 -15.28 -6.15 -8.57
CA ARG A 118 -15.93 -5.60 -9.75
C ARG A 118 -16.54 -4.24 -9.43
N ASP A 119 -16.43 -3.30 -10.37
CA ASP A 119 -17.12 -2.02 -10.27
C ASP A 119 -18.64 -2.17 -10.47
N ILE A 120 -19.40 -1.08 -10.31
CA ILE A 120 -20.87 -1.10 -10.51
C ILE A 120 -21.32 -1.41 -11.94
N ALA A 121 -20.40 -1.41 -12.91
CA ALA A 121 -20.63 -1.86 -14.29
C ALA A 121 -20.16 -3.31 -14.50
N LEU A 122 -19.81 -4.02 -13.43
CA LEU A 122 -19.33 -5.41 -13.37
C LEU A 122 -17.95 -5.64 -14.00
N ASN A 123 -17.15 -4.59 -14.19
CA ASN A 123 -15.81 -4.68 -14.75
C ASN A 123 -14.73 -4.78 -13.66
N HIS A 124 -13.64 -5.48 -13.97
CA HIS A 124 -12.45 -5.54 -13.11
C HIS A 124 -11.53 -4.32 -13.33
N THR A 125 -12.08 -3.11 -13.21
CA THR A 125 -11.37 -1.85 -13.53
C THR A 125 -10.05 -1.71 -12.76
N MET A 126 -10.04 -2.02 -11.46
CA MET A 126 -8.82 -1.93 -10.66
C MET A 126 -7.80 -3.02 -10.98
N ARG A 127 -8.27 -4.23 -11.34
CA ARG A 127 -7.38 -5.33 -11.76
C ARG A 127 -6.62 -4.92 -13.02
N SER A 128 -7.33 -4.40 -14.03
CA SER A 128 -6.71 -3.91 -15.25
C SER A 128 -5.72 -2.78 -14.97
N PHE A 129 -6.07 -1.84 -14.10
CA PHE A 129 -5.15 -0.77 -13.70
C PHE A 129 -3.86 -1.30 -13.05
N TYR A 130 -3.96 -2.26 -12.11
CA TYR A 130 -2.77 -2.84 -11.49
C TYR A 130 -1.97 -3.72 -12.44
N GLU A 131 -2.61 -4.46 -13.35
CA GLU A 131 -1.92 -5.22 -14.40
C GLU A 131 -1.07 -4.31 -15.30
N ASP A 132 -1.62 -3.18 -15.74
CA ASP A 132 -0.89 -2.18 -16.52
C ASP A 132 0.29 -1.59 -15.71
N LEU A 133 0.05 -1.26 -14.43
CA LEU A 133 1.08 -0.72 -13.54
C LEU A 133 2.22 -1.73 -13.30
N ILE A 134 1.89 -2.98 -13.00
CA ILE A 134 2.84 -4.05 -12.72
C ILE A 134 3.71 -4.31 -13.95
N THR A 135 3.09 -4.35 -15.13
CA THR A 135 3.76 -4.55 -16.40
C THR A 135 4.68 -3.38 -16.74
N LEU A 136 4.18 -2.14 -16.64
CA LEU A 136 4.94 -0.93 -16.96
C LEU A 136 6.17 -0.76 -16.03
N GLN A 137 5.99 -1.04 -14.74
CA GLN A 137 7.01 -0.79 -13.73
C GLN A 137 7.87 -2.01 -13.38
N GLY A 138 7.60 -3.19 -13.96
CA GLY A 138 8.34 -4.42 -13.72
C GLY A 138 8.26 -4.86 -12.25
N VAL A 139 7.04 -4.96 -11.72
CA VAL A 139 6.80 -5.24 -10.30
C VAL A 139 6.85 -6.73 -9.96
N GLU A 140 6.41 -7.60 -10.87
CA GLU A 140 6.18 -9.04 -10.60
C GLU A 140 7.36 -9.76 -9.92
N PRO A 141 8.64 -9.56 -10.32
CA PRO A 141 9.77 -10.23 -9.66
C PRO A 141 9.96 -9.87 -8.19
N ASN A 142 9.35 -8.78 -7.74
CA ASN A 142 9.44 -8.26 -6.36
C ASN A 142 8.19 -8.61 -5.52
N LEU A 143 7.23 -9.34 -6.07
CA LEU A 143 6.08 -9.85 -5.32
C LEU A 143 6.45 -11.08 -4.50
N ASN A 144 5.59 -11.43 -3.53
CA ASN A 144 5.77 -12.63 -2.73
C ASN A 144 5.76 -13.89 -3.62
N GLN A 145 6.88 -14.61 -3.64
CA GLN A 145 7.09 -15.78 -4.51
C GLN A 145 6.13 -16.94 -4.20
N ASN A 146 5.73 -17.11 -2.94
CA ASN A 146 4.77 -18.16 -2.58
C ASN A 146 3.38 -17.83 -3.14
N CYS A 147 3.01 -16.54 -3.14
CA CYS A 147 1.77 -16.08 -3.77
C CYS A 147 1.82 -16.29 -5.29
N THR A 148 2.85 -15.76 -5.97
CA THR A 148 2.92 -15.77 -7.44
C THR A 148 3.07 -17.16 -8.03
N SER A 149 3.67 -18.10 -7.30
CA SER A 149 3.77 -19.50 -7.71
C SER A 149 2.49 -20.31 -7.48
N THR A 150 1.62 -19.87 -6.57
CA THR A 150 0.36 -20.57 -6.26
C THR A 150 -0.78 -20.15 -7.19
N LEU A 151 -0.87 -18.85 -7.51
CA LEU A 151 -1.99 -18.31 -8.29
C LEU A 151 -1.74 -18.44 -9.79
N TYR A 152 -2.79 -18.75 -10.54
CA TYR A 152 -2.74 -18.78 -12.01
C TYR A 152 -2.45 -17.40 -12.62
N TYR A 153 -2.87 -16.32 -11.94
CA TYR A 153 -2.61 -14.93 -12.33
C TYR A 153 -1.69 -14.25 -11.31
N PRO A 154 -0.36 -14.20 -11.52
CA PRO A 154 0.61 -13.66 -10.57
C PRO A 154 0.37 -12.18 -10.21
N HIS A 155 -0.15 -11.37 -11.13
CA HIS A 155 -0.46 -9.96 -10.90
C HIS A 155 -1.44 -9.74 -9.72
N LEU A 156 -2.28 -10.73 -9.41
CA LEU A 156 -3.19 -10.67 -8.26
C LEU A 156 -2.43 -10.53 -6.94
N CYS A 157 -1.20 -11.03 -6.85
CA CYS A 157 -0.37 -10.93 -5.65
C CYS A 157 0.07 -9.50 -5.30
N PHE A 158 -0.22 -8.51 -6.16
CA PHE A 158 -0.08 -7.10 -5.78
C PHE A 158 -1.25 -6.61 -4.92
N PHE A 159 -2.44 -7.24 -4.99
CA PHE A 159 -3.55 -6.90 -4.10
C PHE A 159 -3.38 -7.56 -2.73
N PRO A 160 -3.63 -6.84 -1.62
CA PRO A 160 -3.56 -7.38 -0.27
C PRO A 160 -4.44 -8.61 -0.03
N GLN A 161 -5.60 -8.69 -0.69
CA GLN A 161 -6.52 -9.83 -0.55
C GLN A 161 -5.88 -11.17 -0.94
N TYR A 162 -4.90 -11.17 -1.84
CA TYR A 162 -4.19 -12.37 -2.28
C TYR A 162 -2.80 -12.50 -1.64
N ALA A 163 -2.15 -11.38 -1.32
CA ALA A 163 -0.82 -11.40 -0.71
C ALA A 163 -0.84 -11.76 0.78
N LEU A 164 -1.86 -11.30 1.51
CA LEU A 164 -1.92 -11.42 2.98
C LEU A 164 -1.73 -12.85 3.52
N PRO A 165 -2.32 -13.92 2.93
CA PRO A 165 -2.12 -15.28 3.41
C PRO A 165 -0.66 -15.77 3.40
N TYR A 166 0.22 -15.09 2.65
CA TYR A 166 1.63 -15.45 2.49
C TYR A 166 2.57 -14.58 3.32
N ILE A 167 2.03 -13.68 4.15
CA ILE A 167 2.82 -12.83 5.06
C ILE A 167 2.99 -13.55 6.40
N GLU A 168 4.24 -13.75 6.82
CA GLU A 168 4.56 -14.44 8.08
C GLU A 168 4.66 -13.47 9.26
N THR A 169 5.14 -12.26 9.02
CA THR A 169 5.34 -11.26 10.08
C THR A 169 4.00 -10.77 10.64
N PRO A 170 3.85 -10.62 11.97
CA PRO A 170 2.61 -10.12 12.57
C PRO A 170 2.16 -8.79 11.98
N PHE A 171 0.91 -8.76 11.53
CA PHE A 171 0.38 -7.67 10.72
C PHE A 171 -0.91 -7.10 11.33
N PHE A 172 -1.01 -5.78 11.38
CA PHE A 172 -2.21 -5.06 11.79
C PHE A 172 -2.80 -4.31 10.59
N ILE A 173 -4.08 -4.51 10.32
CA ILE A 173 -4.79 -3.87 9.20
C ILE A 173 -5.77 -2.86 9.77
N LEU A 174 -5.56 -1.60 9.46
CA LEU A 174 -6.47 -0.50 9.74
C LEU A 174 -7.06 -0.02 8.42
N ASN A 175 -8.32 -0.36 8.17
CA ASN A 175 -9.04 0.10 6.98
C ASN A 175 -10.44 0.53 7.40
N SER A 176 -10.90 1.66 6.86
CA SER A 176 -12.30 2.05 7.02
C SER A 176 -13.20 1.12 6.20
N ALA A 177 -14.43 0.88 6.67
CA ALA A 177 -15.39 0.02 5.96
C ALA A 177 -15.71 0.56 4.55
N TYR A 178 -15.75 1.88 4.40
CA TYR A 178 -16.01 2.58 3.15
C TYR A 178 -14.84 3.52 2.84
N ASP A 179 -13.69 2.95 2.46
CA ASP A 179 -12.52 3.72 2.09
C ASP A 179 -12.83 4.62 0.89
N VAL A 180 -12.44 5.91 1.00
CA VAL A 180 -12.78 6.92 -0.01
C VAL A 180 -12.13 6.59 -1.36
N TYR A 181 -10.89 6.10 -1.36
CA TYR A 181 -10.21 5.75 -2.61
C TYR A 181 -10.84 4.51 -3.25
N GLN A 182 -11.03 3.45 -2.45
CA GLN A 182 -11.72 2.23 -2.89
C GLN A 182 -13.10 2.56 -3.48
N PHE A 183 -13.89 3.34 -2.76
CA PHE A 183 -15.24 3.65 -3.20
C PHE A 183 -15.26 4.49 -4.49
N HIS A 184 -14.42 5.53 -4.57
CA HIS A 184 -14.46 6.48 -5.69
C HIS A 184 -13.71 6.01 -6.94
N HIS A 185 -12.74 5.10 -6.82
CA HIS A 185 -11.87 4.71 -7.93
C HIS A 185 -11.92 3.22 -8.27
N ILE A 186 -12.41 2.38 -7.36
CA ILE A 186 -12.49 0.94 -7.57
C ILE A 186 -13.94 0.50 -7.76
N LEU A 187 -14.82 0.79 -6.80
CA LEU A 187 -16.22 0.41 -6.89
C LEU A 187 -17.02 1.30 -7.86
N VAL A 188 -16.84 2.62 -7.77
CA VAL A 188 -17.57 3.60 -8.59
C VAL A 188 -16.64 4.59 -9.29
N PRO A 189 -15.72 4.10 -10.15
CA PRO A 189 -14.93 4.98 -11.00
C PRO A 189 -15.81 5.83 -11.92
N PRO A 190 -15.36 7.02 -12.36
CA PRO A 190 -16.13 7.87 -13.27
C PRO A 190 -16.61 7.18 -14.56
N SER A 191 -15.86 6.17 -15.03
CA SER A 191 -16.21 5.38 -16.21
C SER A 191 -17.43 4.47 -16.02
N SER A 192 -17.73 4.05 -14.78
CA SER A 192 -18.87 3.16 -14.49
C SER A 192 -20.14 3.92 -14.08
N ASP A 193 -20.03 5.20 -13.70
CA ASP A 193 -21.16 6.08 -13.37
C ASP A 193 -21.21 7.36 -14.22
N PRO A 194 -21.39 7.28 -15.55
CA PRO A 194 -21.39 8.46 -16.42
C PRO A 194 -22.56 9.42 -16.14
N ARG A 195 -23.64 8.92 -15.53
CA ARG A 195 -24.83 9.69 -15.16
C ARG A 195 -24.77 10.25 -13.75
N ARG A 196 -23.69 9.99 -13.00
CA ARG A 196 -23.44 10.54 -11.66
C ARG A 196 -24.51 10.18 -10.62
N HIS A 197 -25.09 8.99 -10.74
CA HIS A 197 -26.10 8.50 -9.79
C HIS A 197 -25.54 8.31 -8.39
N TRP A 198 -24.23 8.09 -8.27
CA TRP A 198 -23.55 7.81 -7.00
C TRP A 198 -22.88 9.03 -6.37
N ASP A 199 -22.92 10.22 -6.99
CA ASP A 199 -22.21 11.40 -6.49
C ASP A 199 -22.62 11.77 -5.06
N HIS A 200 -23.92 11.72 -4.73
CA HIS A 200 -24.40 11.99 -3.37
C HIS A 200 -23.89 10.96 -2.36
N CYS A 201 -23.96 9.68 -2.72
CA CYS A 201 -23.51 8.55 -1.90
C CYS A 201 -21.99 8.58 -1.67
N LYS A 202 -21.20 8.90 -2.70
CA LYS A 202 -19.74 9.09 -2.63
C LYS A 202 -19.31 10.24 -1.72
N LEU A 203 -20.06 11.34 -1.72
CA LEU A 203 -19.80 12.49 -0.85
C LEU A 203 -20.21 12.22 0.61
N ASN A 204 -21.30 11.49 0.80
CA ASN A 204 -21.80 11.12 2.11
C ASN A 204 -22.46 9.73 2.05
N VAL A 205 -21.83 8.75 2.68
CA VAL A 205 -22.34 7.36 2.70
C VAL A 205 -23.72 7.25 3.34
N THR A 206 -24.11 8.18 4.23
CA THR A 206 -25.46 8.18 4.80
C THR A 206 -26.53 8.69 3.83
N ALA A 207 -26.14 9.21 2.66
CA ALA A 207 -27.03 9.67 1.60
C ALA A 207 -27.23 8.62 0.49
N CYS A 208 -26.63 7.44 0.62
CA CYS A 208 -26.86 6.33 -0.29
C CYS A 208 -28.30 5.82 -0.19
N ASP A 209 -28.92 5.54 -1.33
CA ASP A 209 -30.21 4.85 -1.35
C ASP A 209 -30.05 3.35 -1.00
N ALA A 210 -31.17 2.64 -0.81
CA ALA A 210 -31.17 1.23 -0.43
C ALA A 210 -30.46 0.32 -1.46
N SER A 211 -30.54 0.64 -2.75
CA SER A 211 -29.86 -0.13 -3.80
C SER A 211 -28.35 0.10 -3.76
N GLN A 212 -27.93 1.34 -3.54
CA GLN A 212 -26.52 1.71 -3.41
C GLN A 212 -25.90 1.09 -2.16
N LEU A 213 -26.61 1.10 -1.03
CA LEU A 213 -26.16 0.48 0.21
C LEU A 213 -26.01 -1.04 0.08
N ASN A 214 -26.95 -1.73 -0.58
CA ASN A 214 -26.82 -3.16 -0.84
C ASN A 214 -25.54 -3.48 -1.63
N ILE A 215 -25.24 -2.70 -2.67
CA ILE A 215 -24.01 -2.86 -3.45
C ILE A 215 -22.76 -2.55 -2.62
N LEU A 216 -22.79 -1.52 -1.76
CA LEU A 216 -21.66 -1.15 -0.91
C LEU A 216 -21.37 -2.16 0.21
N GLN A 217 -22.39 -2.88 0.68
CA GLN A 217 -22.29 -3.78 1.83
C GLN A 217 -22.00 -5.23 1.45
N GLY A 218 -22.24 -5.61 0.20
CA GLY A 218 -22.06 -6.98 -0.30
C GLY A 218 -23.31 -7.83 -0.10
#